data_AF-A0AAW9QYL2-F1
#
_entry.id   AF-A0AAW9QYL2-F1
#
_cell.length_a   1.000
_cell.length_b   1.000
_cell.length_c   1.000
_cell.angle_alpha   90.00
_cell.angle_beta   90.00
_cell.angle_gamma   90.00
#
_symmetry.space_group_name_H-M   'P 1'
#
loop_
_entity.id
_entity.type
_entity.pdbx_description
1 polymer ?
#
loop_
_entity_poly.entity_id
_entity_poly.type
_entity_poly.pdbx_seq_one_letter_code
_entity_poly.pdbx_strand_id
1 'polypeptide(L)' 'METQPTIRHFVEKALYYRALTPEIENGINEALTRMGYVSDVDYEALELLMSEMDEGRISLVPRRSR' A
#
# COMPACT_ATOMS: atom_id res chain seq x y z
N MET A 1 21.81 4.27 -8.23
CA MET A 1 20.61 3.59 -8.77
C MET A 1 19.50 3.84 -7.77
N GLU A 2 18.50 4.65 -8.10
CA GLU A 2 17.35 4.79 -7.21
C GLU A 2 16.52 3.51 -7.33
N THR A 3 16.51 2.72 -6.26
CA THR A 3 15.65 1.55 -6.14
C THR A 3 14.22 2.07 -6.15
N GLN A 4 13.46 1.79 -7.21
CA GLN A 4 12.05 2.19 -7.26
C GLN A 4 11.31 1.54 -6.07
N PRO A 5 10.42 2.27 -5.38
CA PRO A 5 9.68 1.70 -4.27
C PRO A 5 8.85 0.50 -4.71
N THR A 6 8.84 -0.56 -3.88
CA THR A 6 8.08 -1.79 -4.10
C THR A 6 6.70 -1.70 -3.43
N ILE A 7 5.80 -2.64 -3.75
CA ILE A 7 4.50 -2.77 -3.06
C ILE A 7 4.73 -2.92 -1.55
N ARG A 8 5.64 -3.79 -1.15
CA ARG A 8 6.01 -3.96 0.28
C ARG A 8 6.39 -2.66 0.96
N HIS A 9 7.21 -1.82 0.33
CA HIS A 9 7.61 -0.53 0.90
C HIS A 9 6.41 0.40 1.16
N PHE A 10 5.43 0.42 0.26
CA PHE A 10 4.21 1.21 0.46
C PHE A 10 3.30 0.62 1.53
N VAL A 11 3.16 -0.70 1.59
CA VAL A 11 2.45 -1.39 2.67
C VAL A 11 3.08 -1.09 4.03
N GLU A 12 4.40 -1.22 4.16
CA GLU A 12 5.14 -0.91 5.39
C GLU A 12 4.89 0.54 5.84
N LYS A 13 4.86 1.48 4.90
CA LYS A 13 4.48 2.87 5.19
C LYS A 13 3.05 2.98 5.69
N ALA A 14 2.08 2.29 5.08
CA ALA A 14 0.69 2.32 5.54
C ALA A 14 0.56 1.78 6.97
N LEU A 15 1.23 0.67 7.27
CA LEU A 15 1.27 0.05 8.59
C LEU A 15 1.91 0.97 9.62
N TYR A 16 3.06 1.56 9.28
CA TYR A 16 3.78 2.48 10.15
C TYR A 16 2.95 3.73 10.49
N TYR A 17 2.31 4.34 9.50
CA TYR A 17 1.47 5.51 9.71
C TYR A 17 0.06 5.19 10.22
N ARG A 18 -0.32 3.91 10.26
CA ARG A 18 -1.69 3.44 10.49
C ARG A 18 -2.72 4.11 9.58
N ALA A 19 -2.30 4.41 8.36
CA ALA A 19 -3.07 5.20 7.41
C ALA A 19 -2.72 4.82 5.97
N LEU A 20 -3.74 4.50 5.19
CA LEU A 20 -3.62 4.39 3.74
C LEU A 20 -3.88 5.77 3.15
N THR A 21 -2.80 6.50 2.86
CA THR A 21 -2.88 7.82 2.22
C THR A 21 -3.01 7.69 0.71
N PRO A 22 -3.51 8.71 0.00
CA PRO A 22 -3.62 8.67 -1.46
C PRO A 22 -2.26 8.51 -2.16
N GLU A 23 -1.18 8.99 -1.55
CA GLU A 23 0.18 8.78 -2.06
C GLU A 23 0.58 7.31 -2.00
N ILE A 24 0.29 6.65 -0.87
CA ILE A 24 0.60 5.23 -0.66
C ILE A 24 -0.25 4.36 -1.58
N GLU A 25 -1.56 4.63 -1.64
CA GLU A 25 -2.49 3.92 -2.52
C GLU A 25 -2.06 4.03 -4.00
N ASN A 26 -1.72 5.24 -4.47
CA ASN A 26 -1.23 5.42 -5.82
C ASN A 26 0.08 4.67 -6.07
N GLY A 27 1.01 4.70 -5.10
CA GLY A 27 2.26 3.95 -5.19
C GLY A 27 2.06 2.45 -5.32
N ILE A 28 1.12 1.88 -4.56
CA ILE A 28 0.73 0.47 -4.66
C ILE A 28 0.16 0.18 -6.06
N ASN A 29 -0.78 1.01 -6.53
CA ASN A 29 -1.44 0.83 -7.82
C ASN A 29 -0.47 0.95 -9.01
N GLU A 30 0.46 1.91 -8.97
CA GLU A 30 1.51 2.07 -9.97
C GLU A 30 2.45 0.85 -9.99
N ALA A 31 2.85 0.37 -8.81
CA ALA A 31 3.72 -0.79 -8.70
C ALA A 31 3.02 -2.06 -9.23
N LEU A 32 1.74 -2.26 -8.90
CA LEU A 32 0.91 -3.35 -9.44
C LEU A 32 0.80 -3.28 -10.97
N THR A 33 0.49 -2.10 -11.50
CA THR A 33 0.35 -1.87 -12.95
C THR A 33 1.65 -2.15 -13.69
N ARG A 34 2.79 -1.74 -13.11
CA ARG A 34 4.12 -1.93 -13.70
C ARG A 34 4.55 -3.40 -13.68
N MET A 35 4.28 -4.13 -12.60
CA MET A 35 4.71 -5.52 -12.48
C MET A 35 3.83 -6.46 -13.31
N GLY A 36 2.51 -6.22 -13.37
CA GLY A 36 1.56 -7.08 -14.08
C GLY A 36 1.34 -8.46 -13.44
N TYR A 37 2.04 -8.76 -12.35
CA TYR A 37 1.84 -9.90 -11.46
C TYR A 37 2.21 -9.48 -10.04
N VAL A 38 1.76 -10.25 -9.04
CA VAL A 38 2.07 -10.03 -7.63
C VAL A 38 2.90 -11.21 -7.15
N SER A 39 4.07 -10.95 -6.56
CA SER A 39 4.87 -12.00 -5.91
C SER A 39 4.19 -12.48 -4.63
N ASP A 40 4.42 -13.72 -4.18
CA ASP A 40 3.90 -14.23 -2.89
C ASP A 40 4.27 -13.27 -1.75
N VAL A 41 5.53 -12.84 -1.80
CA VAL A 41 6.15 -11.62 -1.23
C VAL A 41 5.21 -10.44 -0.95
N ASP A 42 4.72 -9.88 -2.04
CA ASP A 42 3.90 -8.67 -2.05
C ASP A 42 2.43 -8.99 -1.79
N TYR A 43 1.98 -10.22 -2.10
CA TYR A 43 0.65 -10.69 -1.83
C TYR A 43 0.38 -10.76 -0.32
N GLU A 44 1.27 -11.40 0.45
CA GLU A 44 1.18 -11.46 1.92
C GLU A 44 1.16 -10.06 2.54
N ALA A 45 1.96 -9.13 2.00
CA ALA A 45 1.99 -7.75 2.48
C ALA A 45 0.64 -7.03 2.23
N LEU A 46 0.05 -7.21 1.04
CA LEU A 46 -1.26 -6.65 0.72
C LEU A 46 -2.37 -7.28 1.57
N GLU A 47 -2.32 -8.59 1.81
CA GLU A 47 -3.27 -9.30 2.67
C GLU A 47 -3.22 -8.76 4.10
N LEU A 48 -2.02 -8.54 4.65
CA LEU A 48 -1.85 -7.91 5.96
C LEU A 48 -2.46 -6.50 5.99
N LEU A 49 -2.18 -5.67 4.99
CA LEU A 49 -2.76 -4.32 4.90
C LEU A 49 -4.29 -4.37 4.90
N MET A 50 -4.89 -5.28 4.15
CA MET A 50 -6.34 -5.45 4.10
C MET A 50 -6.91 -5.91 5.45
N SER A 51 -6.31 -6.90 6.11
CA SER A 51 -6.72 -7.35 7.44
C SER A 51 -6.70 -6.21 8.46
N GLU A 52 -5.63 -5.40 8.45
CA GLU A 52 -5.47 -4.26 9.36
C GLU A 52 -6.51 -3.15 9.09
N MET A 53 -6.91 -2.96 7.84
CA MET A 53 -7.99 -2.04 7.46
C MET A 53 -9.35 -2.56 7.91
N ASP A 54 -9.64 -3.85 7.70
CA ASP A 54 -10.89 -4.49 8.11
C ASP A 54 -11.07 -4.47 9.64
N GLU A 55 -9.97 -4.61 10.38
CA GLU A 55 -9.94 -4.49 11.84
C GLU A 55 -9.94 -3.03 12.33
N GLY A 56 -9.99 -2.05 11.42
CA GLY A 56 -10.05 -0.62 11.73
C GLY A 56 -8.75 -0.04 12.30
N ARG A 57 -7.64 -0.78 12.26
CA ARG A 57 -6.32 -0.31 12.71
C ARG A 57 -5.66 0.62 11.70
N ILE A 58 -5.98 0.48 10.42
CA ILE A 58 -5.58 1.39 9.35
C ILE A 58 -6.81 2.12 8.81
N SER A 59 -6.73 3.44 8.75
CA SER A 59 -7.77 4.27 8.16
C SER A 59 -7.41 4.68 6.74
N LEU A 60 -8.38 4.60 5.82
CA LEU A 60 -8.27 5.23 4.51
C LEU A 60 -8.38 6.75 4.68
N VAL A 61 -7.34 7.49 4.29
CA VAL A 61 -7.34 8.95 4.36
C VAL A 61 -7.77 9.47 2.98
N PRO A 62 -8.99 10.03 2.84
CA PRO A 62 -9.45 10.51 1.56
C PRO A 62 -8.59 11.68 1.11
N ARG A 63 -8.35 11.74 -0.21
CA ARG A 63 -7.90 12.98 -0.85
C ARG A 63 -8.96 14.03 -0.56
N ARG A 64 -8.60 15.17 0.04
CA ARG A 64 -9.52 16.31 0.17
C ARG A 64 -9.97 16.71 -1.24
N SER A 65 -11.16 16.26 -1.65
CA SER A 65 -11.85 16.80 -2.82
C SER A 65 -12.11 18.27 -2.51
N ARG A 66 -11.35 19.16 -3.15
CA ARG A 66 -11.63 20.60 -3.20
C ARG A 66 -12.54 20.87 -4.38
#